data_AF-R6LZF6-F1
#
_entry.id   AF-R6LZF6-F1
#
_cell.length_a   1.000
_cell.length_b   1.000
_cell.length_c   1.000
_cell.angle_alpha   90.00
_cell.angle_beta   90.00
_cell.angle_gamma   90.00
#
_symmetry.space_group_name_H-M   'P 1'
#
loop_
_entity.id
_entity.type
_entity.pdbx_description
1 polymer ?
#
loop_
_entity_poly.entity_id
_entity_poly.type
_entity_poly.pdbx_seq_one_letter_code
_entity_poly.pdbx_strand_id
1 'polypeptide(L)'
;MDDYKKRKNELSDKEKDTFEDMKIVQEMYARGFEFVKIDIYRSKANRFQIVDGKLMPAFSTIDGLGDKAAEMIEDEASKGKFLSREDFKNRCKVSEKVVETMADLGLMGDLPHSNQISLMDFMEM
;
A
#
# COMPACT_ATOMS: atom_id res chain seq x y z
N MET A 1 7.15 -3.46 19.98
CA MET A 1 7.29 -2.47 21.08
C MET A 1 8.34 -2.84 22.11
N ASP A 2 8.56 -4.12 22.43
CA ASP A 2 9.47 -4.51 23.52
C ASP A 2 10.92 -4.11 23.28
N ASP A 3 11.39 -4.18 22.02
CA ASP A 3 12.69 -3.63 21.61
C ASP A 3 12.81 -2.13 21.96
N TYR A 4 11.87 -1.32 21.48
CA TYR A 4 11.86 0.13 21.72
C TYR A 4 11.82 0.48 23.22
N LYS A 5 11.10 -0.31 24.01
CA LYS A 5 11.07 -0.16 25.48
C LYS A 5 12.44 -0.50 26.11
N LYS A 6 13.10 -1.56 25.65
CA LYS A 6 14.39 -2.01 26.17
C LYS A 6 15.51 -0.98 25.93
N ARG A 7 15.52 -0.34 24.77
CA ARG A 7 16.53 0.67 24.38
C ARG A 7 16.01 2.10 24.39
N LYS A 8 15.01 2.41 25.24
CA LYS A 8 14.30 3.70 25.26
C LYS A 8 15.22 4.93 25.27
N ASN A 9 16.36 4.86 25.97
CA ASN A 9 17.31 5.98 26.08
C ASN A 9 18.24 6.12 24.86
N GLU A 10 18.26 5.13 23.97
CA GLU A 10 19.12 5.05 22.79
C GLU A 10 18.33 5.29 21.49
N LEU A 11 17.00 5.48 21.59
CA LEU A 11 16.16 5.76 20.43
C LEU A 11 16.57 7.08 19.77
N SER A 12 16.74 7.05 18.46
CA SER A 12 16.78 8.26 17.64
C SER A 12 15.43 9.00 17.69
N ASP A 13 15.40 10.26 17.30
CA ASP A 13 14.15 11.04 17.33
C ASP A 13 13.07 10.44 16.43
N LYS A 14 13.44 9.94 15.24
CA LYS A 14 12.53 9.20 14.35
C LYS A 14 11.92 7.96 15.01
N GLU A 15 12.72 7.24 15.81
CA GLU A 15 12.23 6.07 16.53
C GLU A 15 11.35 6.45 17.72
N LYS A 16 11.60 7.58 18.39
CA LYS A 16 10.69 8.09 19.42
C LYS A 16 9.32 8.43 18.82
N ASP A 17 9.30 9.11 17.67
CA ASP A 17 8.06 9.44 16.98
C ASP A 17 7.30 8.16 16.58
N THR A 18 8.01 7.20 15.98
CA THR A 18 7.44 5.88 15.64
C THR A 18 6.90 5.15 16.88
N PHE A 19 7.56 5.29 18.03
CA PHE A 19 7.11 4.68 19.28
C PHE A 19 5.81 5.30 19.79
N GLU A 20 5.67 6.62 19.69
CA GLU A 20 4.43 7.30 20.03
C GLU A 20 3.29 6.91 19.08
N ASP A 21 3.54 6.86 17.76
CA ASP A 21 2.55 6.40 16.77
C ASP A 21 2.06 4.97 17.07
N MET A 22 2.97 4.06 17.41
CA MET A 22 2.61 2.69 17.78
C MET A 22 1.68 2.63 19.01
N LYS A 23 1.77 3.57 19.97
CA LYS A 23 0.86 3.59 21.13
C LYS A 23 -0.54 4.01 20.71
N ILE A 24 -0.67 4.98 19.80
CA ILE A 24 -1.96 5.39 19.25
C ILE A 24 -2.63 4.21 18.54
N VAL A 25 -1.85 3.45 17.75
CA VAL A 25 -2.33 2.24 17.09
C VAL A 25 -2.74 1.15 18.10
N GLN A 26 -2.00 0.98 19.20
CA GLN A 26 -2.40 0.04 20.26
C GLN A 26 -3.71 0.44 20.93
N GLU A 27 -3.90 1.73 21.21
CA GLU A 27 -5.15 2.24 21.77
C GLU A 27 -6.32 2.04 20.80
N MET A 28 -6.10 2.29 19.51
CA MET A 28 -7.06 2.03 18.45
C MET A 28 -7.55 0.57 18.48
N TYR A 29 -6.63 -0.40 18.54
CA TYR A 29 -6.99 -1.82 18.66
C TYR A 29 -7.70 -2.14 19.98
N ALA A 30 -7.27 -1.55 21.10
CA ALA A 30 -7.91 -1.76 22.41
C ALA A 30 -9.35 -1.22 22.46
N ARG A 31 -9.67 -0.21 21.64
CA ARG A 31 -11.02 0.33 21.46
C ARG A 31 -11.89 -0.49 20.48
N GLY A 32 -11.33 -1.53 19.85
CA GLY A 32 -12.04 -2.41 18.92
C GLY A 32 -12.05 -1.95 17.47
N PHE A 33 -11.21 -0.98 17.09
CA PHE A 33 -11.03 -0.60 15.69
C PHE A 33 -9.92 -1.44 15.06
N GLU A 34 -10.01 -1.66 13.75
CA GLU A 34 -9.05 -2.45 12.99
C GLU A 34 -8.65 -1.72 11.72
N PHE A 35 -7.49 -2.08 11.15
CA PHE A 35 -7.14 -1.71 9.79
C PHE A 35 -7.64 -2.75 8.79
N VAL A 36 -8.04 -2.28 7.61
CA VAL A 36 -8.09 -3.11 6.41
C VAL A 36 -6.84 -2.89 5.58
N LYS A 37 -6.54 -3.82 4.68
CA LYS A 37 -5.44 -3.64 3.74
C LYS A 37 -5.72 -2.45 2.81
N ILE A 38 -4.65 -1.85 2.31
CA ILE A 38 -4.71 -0.93 1.17
C ILE A 38 -5.36 -1.69 0.00
N ASP A 39 -6.27 -1.01 -0.68
CA ASP A 39 -6.91 -1.51 -1.89
C ASP A 39 -6.52 -0.58 -3.04
N ILE A 40 -5.82 -1.12 -4.04
CA ILE A 40 -5.28 -0.36 -5.16
C ILE A 40 -6.35 0.39 -5.97
N TYR A 41 -7.64 0.05 -5.79
CA TYR A 41 -8.77 0.70 -6.47
C TYR A 41 -9.61 1.61 -5.57
N ARG A 42 -9.38 1.62 -4.25
CA ARG A 42 -10.21 2.38 -3.30
C ARG A 42 -9.43 3.34 -2.42
N SER A 43 -8.20 2.98 -2.06
CA SER A 43 -7.33 3.78 -1.20
C SER A 43 -7.08 5.16 -1.81
N LYS A 44 -6.98 6.17 -0.94
CA LYS A 44 -6.61 7.54 -1.32
C LYS A 44 -5.10 7.74 -1.27
N ALA A 45 -4.62 8.74 -2.00
CA ALA A 45 -3.22 9.09 -2.04
C ALA A 45 -2.66 9.42 -0.64
N ASN A 46 -3.35 10.29 0.10
CA ASN A 46 -2.82 10.90 1.32
C ASN A 46 -3.79 10.94 2.51
N ARG A 47 -4.90 10.19 2.46
CA ARG A 47 -5.93 10.18 3.51
C ARG A 47 -6.39 8.79 3.84
N PHE A 48 -6.48 8.50 5.14
CA PHE A 48 -7.14 7.29 5.62
C PHE A 48 -8.65 7.40 5.37
N GLN A 49 -9.28 6.27 5.06
CA GLN A 49 -10.71 6.17 4.85
C GLN A 49 -11.34 5.25 5.89
N ILE A 50 -12.58 5.54 6.28
CA ILE A 50 -13.39 4.61 7.05
C ILE A 50 -14.09 3.68 6.06
N VAL A 51 -13.87 2.37 6.22
CA VAL A 51 -14.48 1.31 5.41
C VAL A 51 -15.03 0.26 6.36
N ASP A 52 -16.35 0.09 6.37
CA ASP A 52 -17.04 -0.92 7.20
C ASP A 52 -16.66 -0.86 8.69
N GLY A 53 -16.52 0.36 9.23
CA GLY A 53 -16.11 0.60 10.63
C GLY A 53 -14.62 0.41 10.92
N LYS A 54 -13.83 0.10 9.89
CA LYS A 54 -12.36 -0.08 9.94
C LYS A 54 -11.64 1.06 9.21
N LEU A 55 -10.34 1.16 9.40
CA LEU A 55 -9.50 2.16 8.72
C LEU A 55 -8.75 1.54 7.54
N MET A 56 -8.92 2.13 6.37
CA MET A 56 -8.11 1.84 5.18
C MET A 56 -6.97 2.87 5.09
N PRO A 57 -5.70 2.43 5.08
CA PRO A 57 -4.57 3.34 4.92
C PRO A 57 -4.53 4.01 3.54
N ALA A 58 -3.82 5.13 3.49
CA ALA A 58 -3.49 5.84 2.26
C ALA A 58 -2.28 5.21 1.56
N PHE A 59 -2.09 5.46 0.26
CA PHE A 59 -0.89 5.01 -0.44
C PHE A 59 0.40 5.64 0.12
N SER A 60 0.36 6.89 0.57
CA SER A 60 1.51 7.60 1.15
C SER A 60 2.08 6.97 2.43
N THR A 61 1.38 5.99 3.03
CA THR A 61 1.90 5.24 4.19
C THR A 61 2.83 4.10 3.78
N ILE A 62 2.95 3.79 2.49
CA ILE A 62 3.86 2.77 1.97
C ILE A 62 5.28 3.36 1.93
N ASP A 63 6.22 2.70 2.60
CA ASP A 63 7.60 3.18 2.66
C ASP A 63 8.23 3.27 1.25
N GLY A 64 8.87 4.39 0.97
CA GLY A 64 9.43 4.68 -0.35
C GLY A 64 8.43 5.12 -1.43
N LEU A 65 7.13 5.22 -1.12
CA LEU A 65 6.10 5.70 -2.04
C LEU A 65 5.82 7.19 -1.79
N GLY A 66 6.36 8.05 -2.65
CA GLY A 66 6.19 9.51 -2.52
C GLY A 66 4.80 10.00 -2.93
N ASP A 67 4.41 11.19 -2.46
CA ASP A 67 3.06 11.77 -2.66
C ASP A 67 2.61 11.79 -4.12
N LYS A 68 3.50 12.16 -5.05
CA LYS A 68 3.17 12.15 -6.49
C LYS A 68 2.87 10.76 -7.03
N ALA A 69 3.58 9.74 -6.55
CA ALA A 69 3.30 8.36 -6.94
C ALA A 69 1.96 7.90 -6.36
N ALA A 70 1.65 8.29 -5.12
CA ALA A 70 0.36 8.02 -4.48
C ALA A 70 -0.81 8.63 -5.26
N GLU A 71 -0.68 9.89 -5.68
CA GLU A 71 -1.66 10.60 -6.51
C GLU A 71 -1.85 9.93 -7.89
N MET A 72 -0.75 9.54 -8.54
CA MET A 72 -0.79 8.84 -9.83
C MET A 72 -1.49 7.48 -9.72
N ILE A 73 -1.24 6.73 -8.65
CA ILE A 73 -1.92 5.44 -8.42
C ILE A 73 -3.43 5.66 -8.25
N GLU A 74 -3.84 6.62 -7.43
CA GLU A 74 -5.26 6.94 -7.23
C GLU A 74 -5.94 7.35 -8.55
N ASP A 75 -5.31 8.25 -9.32
CA ASP A 75 -5.86 8.73 -10.59
C ASP A 75 -5.95 7.61 -11.63
N GLU A 76 -4.89 6.84 -11.83
CA GLU A 76 -4.88 5.75 -12.81
C GLU A 76 -5.82 4.62 -12.44
N ALA A 77 -5.92 4.26 -11.16
CA ALA A 77 -6.87 3.25 -10.70
C ALA A 77 -8.33 3.65 -10.97
N SER A 78 -8.64 4.96 -10.93
CA SER A 78 -9.98 5.48 -11.26
C SER A 78 -10.35 5.31 -12.74
N LYS A 79 -9.36 5.20 -13.63
CA LYS A 79 -9.55 5.08 -15.10
C LYS A 79 -9.88 3.66 -15.54
N GLY A 80 -9.70 2.66 -14.67
CA GLY A 80 -10.00 1.28 -14.95
C GLY A 80 -8.97 0.31 -14.36
N LYS A 81 -9.34 -0.98 -14.37
CA LYS A 81 -8.52 -2.06 -13.81
C LYS A 81 -7.16 -2.15 -14.48
N PHE A 82 -6.16 -2.59 -13.71
CA PHE A 82 -4.84 -2.92 -14.24
C PHE A 82 -4.87 -4.33 -14.82
N LEU A 83 -4.16 -4.52 -15.94
CA LEU A 83 -4.06 -5.83 -16.60
C LEU A 83 -2.96 -6.71 -15.99
N SER A 84 -1.88 -6.07 -15.52
CA SER A 84 -0.72 -6.73 -14.90
C SER A 84 0.02 -5.76 -14.00
N ARG A 85 1.04 -6.26 -13.29
CA ARG A 85 1.96 -5.43 -12.51
C ARG A 85 2.79 -4.50 -13.41
N GLU A 86 3.14 -4.95 -14.61
CA GLU A 86 3.79 -4.11 -15.64
C GLU A 86 2.86 -2.97 -16.12
N ASP A 87 1.58 -3.26 -16.36
CA ASP A 87 0.59 -2.23 -16.70
C ASP A 87 0.46 -1.20 -15.58
N PHE A 88 0.33 -1.65 -14.33
CA PHE A 88 0.30 -0.79 -13.16
C PHE A 88 1.54 0.11 -13.07
N LYS A 89 2.74 -0.47 -13.22
CA LYS A 89 4.00 0.27 -13.19
C LYS A 89 4.03 1.38 -14.24
N ASN A 90 3.66 1.04 -15.47
CA ASN A 90 3.74 1.94 -16.62
C ASN A 90 2.70 3.07 -16.53
N ARG A 91 1.46 2.75 -16.15
CA ARG A 91 0.38 3.74 -16.00
C ARG A 91 0.65 4.68 -14.83
N CYS A 92 0.95 4.13 -13.66
CA CYS A 92 1.17 4.90 -12.43
C CYS A 92 2.54 5.59 -12.39
N LYS A 93 3.45 5.29 -13.33
CA LYS A 93 4.82 5.81 -13.42
C LYS A 93 5.62 5.61 -12.13
N VAL A 94 5.48 4.42 -11.54
CA VAL A 94 6.19 4.03 -10.31
C VAL A 94 7.42 3.19 -10.61
N SER A 95 8.37 3.12 -9.67
CA SER A 95 9.57 2.30 -9.82
C SER A 95 9.27 0.81 -9.63
N GLU A 96 10.13 -0.06 -10.16
CA GLU A 96 10.03 -1.51 -9.93
C GLU A 96 10.01 -1.85 -8.44
N LYS A 97 10.86 -1.20 -7.64
CA LYS A 97 10.92 -1.38 -6.19
C LYS A 97 9.58 -1.09 -5.51
N VAL A 98 8.83 -0.09 -5.97
CA VAL A 98 7.49 0.19 -5.42
C VAL A 98 6.52 -0.95 -5.75
N VAL A 99 6.57 -1.46 -6.98
CA VAL A 99 5.74 -2.60 -7.42
C VAL A 99 6.06 -3.85 -6.60
N GLU A 100 7.34 -4.16 -6.41
CA GLU A 100 7.79 -5.28 -5.57
C GLU A 100 7.33 -5.11 -4.12
N THR A 101 7.54 -3.95 -3.49
CA THR A 101 7.05 -3.68 -2.13
C THR A 101 5.54 -3.87 -2.02
N MET A 102 4.76 -3.36 -2.97
CA MET A 102 3.31 -3.51 -2.97
C MET A 102 2.88 -4.98 -3.19
N ALA A 103 3.61 -5.73 -4.00
CA ALA A 103 3.38 -7.15 -4.20
C ALA A 103 3.71 -7.98 -2.95
N ASP A 104 4.82 -7.69 -2.27
CA ASP A 104 5.25 -8.35 -1.04
C ASP A 104 4.27 -8.09 0.12
N LEU A 105 3.66 -6.91 0.15
CA LEU A 105 2.56 -6.56 1.06
C LEU A 105 1.22 -7.23 0.67
N GLY A 106 1.18 -7.94 -0.46
CA GLY A 106 -0.01 -8.63 -0.97
C GLY A 106 -1.10 -7.69 -1.47
N LEU A 107 -0.75 -6.47 -1.91
CA LEU A 107 -1.71 -5.45 -2.35
C LEU A 107 -2.11 -5.62 -3.83
N MET A 108 -1.32 -6.37 -4.59
CA MET A 108 -1.53 -6.56 -6.03
C MET A 108 -2.40 -7.77 -6.38
N GLY A 109 -2.90 -8.50 -5.38
CA GLY A 109 -3.76 -9.67 -5.57
C GLY A 109 -3.21 -10.65 -6.62
N ASP A 110 -4.09 -11.06 -7.53
CA ASP A 110 -3.78 -12.01 -8.60
C ASP A 110 -3.27 -11.34 -9.90
N LEU A 111 -2.85 -10.07 -9.85
CA LEU A 111 -2.31 -9.40 -11.02
C LEU A 111 -1.09 -10.17 -11.57
N PRO A 112 -1.13 -10.62 -12.84
CA PRO A 112 0.01 -11.29 -13.46
C PRO A 112 1.18 -10.32 -13.56
N HIS A 113 2.40 -10.86 -13.69
CA HIS A 113 3.59 -10.02 -13.78
C HIS A 113 3.59 -9.13 -15.04
N SER A 114 3.17 -9.65 -16.19
CA SER A 114 3.17 -8.95 -17.49
C SER A 114 1.87 -9.14 -18.25
N ASN A 115 1.67 -8.34 -19.29
CA ASN A 115 0.50 -8.40 -20.19
C ASN A 115 0.62 -9.50 -21.26
N GLN A 116 1.38 -10.58 -21.03
CA GLN A 116 1.58 -11.59 -22.08
C GLN A 116 0.24 -12.18 -22.53
N ILE A 117 -0.15 -11.82 -23.75
CA ILE A 117 -1.16 -12.53 -24.53
C ILE A 117 -0.50 -13.85 -24.93
N SER A 118 -1.07 -14.98 -24.50
CA SER A 118 -0.57 -16.29 -24.91
C SER A 118 -0.82 -16.46 -26.40
N LEU A 119 0.11 -17.08 -27.13
CA LEU A 119 -0.12 -17.48 -28.53
C LEU A 119 -1.36 -18.39 -28.64
N MET A 120 -1.72 -19.09 -27.54
CA MET A 120 -2.93 -19.91 -27.44
C MET A 120 -4.21 -19.06 -27.46
N ASP A 121 -4.20 -17.85 -26.89
CA ASP A 121 -5.35 -16.94 -26.91
C ASP A 121 -5.67 -16.47 -28.34
N PHE A 122 -4.67 -16.47 -29.23
CA PHE A 122 -4.82 -16.21 -30.67
C PHE A 122 -5.31 -17.43 -31.47
N MET A 123 -5.15 -18.65 -30.94
CA MET A 123 -5.53 -19.89 -31.63
C MET A 123 -6.96 -20.33 -31.32
N GLU A 124 -7.59 -19.78 -30.28
CA GLU A 124 -8.99 -20.02 -29.92
C GLU A 124 -9.98 -18.97 -30.48
N MET A 125 -9.48 -18.00 -31.26
CA MET A 125 -10.29 -17.08 -32.07
C MET A 125 -10.47 -17.59 -33.50
#